data_AF-A0A0F3IEY3-F1
#
_entry.id   AF-A0A0F3IEY3-F1
#
_cell.length_a   1.000
_cell.length_b   1.000
_cell.length_c   1.000
_cell.angle_alpha   90.00
_cell.angle_beta   90.00
_cell.angle_gamma   90.00
#
_symmetry.space_group_name_H-M   'P 1'
#
loop_
_entity.id
_entity.type
_entity.pdbx_description
1 polymer ?
#
loop_
_entity_poly.entity_id
_entity_poly.type
_entity_poly.pdbx_seq_one_letter_code
_entity_poly.pdbx_strand_id
1 'polypeptide(L)'
;MLDAIKAYNEAVLDTDRARAFQVVMDAIDRGVSPEDIVFNVVIPALDLMVKAIDQGFDTNLAQHFMTSQIAADVTEKMLQLFKTPPEIVGRVVIGTAAGDLHTLGKRIVIGCLKAQMIDVIDLGVNVSAEKFVAEAVSKEAQVIGVSAMMVHTARSEKGAIKVRKLLHEQGLESKIKLVVGGAPFRYDTELYSLVGADAWAENGVSALKVFMDCINEVKQQ
;
A
#
# COMPACT_ATOMS: atom_id res chain seq x y z
N MET A 1 14.29 13.70 19.50
CA MET A 1 13.07 13.08 18.95
C MET A 1 12.15 14.12 18.30
N LEU A 2 11.64 15.11 19.05
CA LEU A 2 10.71 16.12 18.50
C LEU A 2 11.27 16.87 17.27
N ASP A 3 12.55 17.26 17.31
CA ASP A 3 13.21 17.94 16.19
C ASP A 3 13.33 17.06 14.94
N ALA A 4 13.57 15.76 15.14
CA ALA A 4 13.67 14.79 14.04
C ALA A 4 12.30 14.58 13.37
N ILE A 5 11.22 14.51 14.16
CA ILE A 5 9.85 14.42 13.65
C ILE A 5 9.54 15.63 12.77
N LYS A 6 9.78 16.85 13.29
CA LYS A 6 9.48 18.07 12.55
C LYS A 6 10.30 18.17 11.26
N ALA A 7 11.62 17.97 11.35
CA ALA A 7 12.50 18.09 10.20
C ALA A 7 12.24 17.01 9.14
N TYR A 8 11.87 15.79 9.55
CA TYR A 8 11.50 14.73 8.64
C TYR A 8 10.18 15.04 7.91
N ASN A 9 9.16 15.48 8.66
CA ASN A 9 7.87 15.88 8.07
C ASN A 9 8.04 17.00 7.03
N GLU A 10 8.84 18.02 7.34
CA GLU A 10 9.17 19.09 6.38
C GLU A 10 9.85 18.52 5.12
N ALA A 11 10.89 17.70 5.29
CA ALA A 11 11.61 17.12 4.16
C ALA A 11 10.72 16.24 3.26
N VAL A 12 9.83 15.46 3.87
CA VAL A 12 8.88 14.61 3.14
C VAL A 12 7.85 15.45 2.37
N LEU A 13 7.28 16.48 3.00
CA LEU A 13 6.33 17.40 2.35
C LEU A 13 6.96 18.18 1.20
N ASP A 14 8.22 18.58 1.35
CA ASP A 14 9.03 19.22 0.32
C ASP A 14 9.51 18.23 -0.76
N THR A 15 9.22 16.94 -0.61
CA THR A 15 9.68 15.84 -1.48
C THR A 15 11.21 15.71 -1.57
N ASP A 16 11.93 16.20 -0.55
CA ASP A 16 13.38 16.17 -0.45
C ASP A 16 13.85 14.86 0.19
N ARG A 17 14.05 13.86 -0.67
CA ARG A 17 14.56 12.53 -0.27
C ARG A 17 15.92 12.63 0.42
N ALA A 18 16.83 13.48 -0.06
CA ALA A 18 18.18 13.57 0.51
C ALA A 18 18.13 14.11 1.94
N ARG A 19 17.36 15.18 2.16
CA ARG A 19 17.14 15.75 3.49
C ARG A 19 16.41 14.78 4.41
N ALA A 20 15.40 14.06 3.94
CA ALA A 20 14.68 13.07 4.74
C ALA A 20 15.62 11.98 5.28
N PHE A 21 16.50 11.44 4.43
CA PHE A 21 17.52 10.48 4.83
C PHE A 21 18.55 11.08 5.79
N GLN A 22 19.01 12.31 5.52
CA GLN A 22 19.97 12.98 6.39
C GLN A 22 19.40 13.17 7.80
N VAL A 23 18.17 13.67 7.92
CA VAL A 23 17.50 13.87 9.22
C VAL A 23 17.41 12.58 10.02
N VAL A 24 17.07 11.48 9.35
CA VAL A 24 16.98 10.15 9.98
C VAL A 24 18.34 9.67 10.43
N MET A 25 19.37 9.74 9.57
CA MET A 25 20.72 9.31 9.91
C MET A 25 21.32 10.14 11.05
N ASP A 26 21.14 11.46 11.03
CA ASP A 26 21.58 12.32 12.13
C ASP A 26 20.88 11.97 13.45
N ALA A 27 19.62 11.50 13.40
CA ALA A 27 18.91 11.05 14.59
C ALA A 27 19.47 9.72 15.12
N ILE A 28 19.83 8.78 14.23
CA ILE A 28 20.53 7.55 14.58
C ILE A 28 21.88 7.85 15.26
N ASP A 29 22.67 8.77 14.69
CA ASP A 29 23.97 9.17 15.25
C ASP A 29 23.85 9.81 16.65
N ARG A 30 22.69 10.39 16.94
CA ARG A 30 22.33 10.93 18.26
C ARG A 30 21.74 9.89 19.21
N GLY A 31 21.73 8.62 18.84
CA GLY A 31 21.30 7.50 19.67
C GLY A 31 19.82 7.15 19.60
N VAL A 32 19.06 7.70 18.65
CA VAL A 32 17.69 7.25 18.39
C VAL A 32 17.74 5.86 17.75
N SER A 33 16.86 4.95 18.18
CA SER A 33 16.84 3.60 17.60
C SER A 33 16.19 3.60 16.20
N PRO A 34 16.61 2.73 15.28
CA PRO A 34 15.93 2.54 13.99
C PRO A 34 14.45 2.20 14.16
N GLU A 35 14.11 1.44 15.19
CA GLU A 35 12.74 1.10 15.57
C GLU A 35 11.95 2.38 15.88
N ASP A 36 12.49 3.27 16.72
CA ASP A 36 11.84 4.55 17.02
C ASP A 36 11.69 5.45 15.80
N ILE A 37 12.63 5.42 14.85
CA ILE A 37 12.47 6.14 13.59
C ILE A 37 11.23 5.64 12.84
N VAL A 38 11.08 4.33 12.67
CA VAL A 38 9.93 3.78 11.94
C VAL A 38 8.63 4.08 12.68
N PHE A 39 8.54 3.71 13.96
CA PHE A 39 7.29 3.76 14.72
C PHE A 39 6.88 5.18 15.15
N ASN A 40 7.84 6.06 15.44
CA ASN A 40 7.55 7.38 16.01
C ASN A 40 7.80 8.54 15.03
N VAL A 41 8.45 8.29 13.89
CA VAL A 41 8.71 9.32 12.86
C VAL A 41 8.02 8.99 11.55
N VAL A 42 8.35 7.87 10.92
CA VAL A 42 7.90 7.55 9.55
C VAL A 42 6.41 7.25 9.49
N ILE A 43 5.93 6.32 10.33
CA ILE A 43 4.51 5.92 10.37
C ILE A 43 3.60 7.12 10.70
N PRO A 44 3.88 7.91 11.76
CA PRO A 44 3.08 9.09 12.06
C PRO A 44 3.13 10.17 10.97
N ALA A 45 4.25 10.33 10.26
CA ALA A 45 4.36 11.27 9.15
C ALA A 45 3.39 10.92 8.01
N LEU A 46 3.26 9.62 7.70
CA LEU A 46 2.32 9.15 6.69
C LEU A 46 0.87 9.40 7.12
N ASP A 47 0.52 9.14 8.38
CA ASP A 47 -0.82 9.41 8.91
C ASP A 47 -1.17 10.91 8.89
N LEU A 48 -0.18 11.78 9.12
CA LEU A 48 -0.37 13.23 8.98
C LEU A 48 -0.63 13.62 7.54
N MET A 49 0.08 13.03 6.58
CA MET A 49 -0.22 13.22 5.16
C MET A 49 -1.63 12.75 4.80
N VAL A 50 -2.08 11.60 5.34
CA VAL A 50 -3.46 11.11 5.16
C VAL A 50 -4.47 12.18 5.56
N LYS A 51 -4.33 12.69 6.78
CA LYS A 51 -5.24 13.70 7.34
C LYS A 51 -5.19 15.01 6.55
N ALA A 52 -4.01 15.42 6.08
CA ALA A 52 -3.87 16.63 5.27
C ALA A 52 -4.62 16.49 3.93
N ILE A 53 -4.53 15.35 3.26
CA ILE A 53 -5.26 15.08 2.01
C ILE A 53 -6.77 15.11 2.26
N ASP A 54 -7.25 14.42 3.30
CA ASP A 54 -8.67 14.37 3.65
C ASP A 54 -9.24 15.76 4.01
N GLN A 55 -8.41 16.64 4.56
CA GLN A 55 -8.78 18.03 4.90
C GLN A 55 -8.71 19.00 3.71
N GLY A 56 -8.42 18.50 2.50
CA GLY A 56 -8.40 19.32 1.28
C GLY A 56 -7.15 20.19 1.14
N PHE A 57 -6.04 19.84 1.80
CA PHE A 57 -4.76 20.48 1.50
C PHE A 57 -4.33 20.11 0.08
N ASP A 58 -3.95 21.13 -0.70
CA ASP A 58 -3.60 21.03 -2.12
C ASP A 58 -2.26 20.31 -2.33
N THR A 59 -2.29 19.00 -2.12
CA THR A 59 -1.18 18.10 -2.40
C THR A 59 -1.45 17.44 -3.74
N ASN A 60 -0.54 17.63 -4.69
CA ASN A 60 -0.70 17.01 -5.99
C ASN A 60 -0.30 15.52 -5.95
N LEU A 61 -0.75 14.76 -6.94
CA LEU A 61 -0.50 13.32 -7.03
C LEU A 61 1.01 12.96 -7.06
N ALA A 62 1.85 13.86 -7.55
CA ALA A 62 3.30 13.66 -7.54
C ALA A 62 3.87 13.75 -6.12
N GLN A 63 3.38 14.66 -5.28
CA GLN A 63 3.78 14.74 -3.87
C GLN A 63 3.37 13.50 -3.09
N HIS A 64 2.17 12.95 -3.33
CA HIS A 64 1.73 11.69 -2.72
C HIS A 64 2.67 10.54 -3.09
N PHE A 65 2.97 10.45 -4.39
CA PHE A 65 3.91 9.46 -4.90
C PHE A 65 5.28 9.62 -4.25
N MET A 66 5.89 10.80 -4.32
CA MET A 66 7.22 11.03 -3.76
C MET A 66 7.27 10.75 -2.26
N THR A 67 6.29 11.21 -1.49
CA THR A 67 6.23 10.94 -0.05
C THR A 67 6.12 9.45 0.24
N SER A 68 5.22 8.73 -0.45
CA SER A 68 5.07 7.29 -0.25
C SER A 68 6.37 6.53 -0.56
N GLN A 69 7.15 6.97 -1.56
CA GLN A 69 8.43 6.36 -1.89
C GLN A 69 9.50 6.70 -0.85
N ILE A 70 9.59 7.95 -0.41
CA ILE A 70 10.56 8.36 0.61
C ILE A 70 10.30 7.58 1.91
N ALA A 71 9.05 7.51 2.36
CA ALA A 71 8.68 6.77 3.57
C ALA A 71 8.98 5.27 3.45
N ALA A 72 8.69 4.66 2.31
CA ALA A 72 9.02 3.26 2.05
C ALA A 72 10.54 3.02 2.06
N ASP A 73 11.31 3.86 1.37
CA ASP A 73 12.77 3.72 1.28
C ASP A 73 13.45 3.90 2.65
N VAL A 74 12.99 4.87 3.44
CA VAL A 74 13.49 5.09 4.81
C VAL A 74 13.13 3.89 5.69
N THR A 75 11.90 3.39 5.60
CA THR A 75 11.47 2.19 6.35
C THR A 75 12.34 0.99 5.99
N GLU A 76 12.53 0.70 4.70
CA GLU A 76 13.38 -0.40 4.23
C GLU A 76 14.82 -0.26 4.76
N LYS A 77 15.37 0.97 4.74
CA LYS A 77 16.70 1.23 5.28
C LYS A 77 16.77 1.00 6.78
N MET A 78 15.76 1.43 7.54
CA MET A 78 15.72 1.25 8.98
C MET A 78 15.55 -0.21 9.36
N LEU A 79 14.72 -0.97 8.65
CA LEU A 79 14.52 -2.41 8.86
C LEU A 79 15.83 -3.21 8.81
N GLN A 80 16.76 -2.82 7.92
CA GLN A 80 18.10 -3.44 7.83
C GLN A 80 18.98 -3.19 9.07
N LEU A 81 18.64 -2.18 9.87
CA LEU A 81 19.36 -1.77 11.07
C LEU A 81 18.67 -2.22 12.37
N PHE A 82 17.49 -2.83 12.29
CA PHE A 82 16.78 -3.33 13.46
C PHE A 82 17.61 -4.40 14.17
N LYS A 83 17.58 -4.40 15.50
CA LYS A 83 18.28 -5.43 16.28
C LYS A 83 17.61 -6.79 16.16
N THR A 84 16.30 -6.78 16.01
CA THR A 84 15.46 -7.97 15.84
C THR A 84 14.54 -7.73 14.66
N PRO A 85 14.40 -8.69 13.73
CA PRO A 85 13.42 -8.57 12.64
C PRO A 85 12.03 -8.31 13.23
N PRO A 86 11.30 -7.28 12.75
CA PRO A 86 9.96 -7.03 13.23
C PRO A 86 9.01 -8.10 12.71
N GLU A 87 7.92 -8.32 13.44
CA GLU A 87 6.84 -9.17 12.96
C GLU A 87 6.21 -8.56 11.71
N ILE A 88 6.04 -9.35 10.66
CA ILE A 88 5.39 -8.90 9.43
C ILE A 88 3.91 -8.64 9.73
N VAL A 89 3.49 -7.39 9.50
CA VAL A 89 2.10 -6.95 9.75
C VAL A 89 1.11 -7.77 8.93
N GLY A 90 1.46 -8.05 7.68
CA GLY A 90 0.76 -8.95 6.78
C GLY A 90 1.42 -8.94 5.42
N ARG A 91 0.89 -9.74 4.50
CA ARG A 91 1.43 -9.88 3.15
C ARG A 91 0.38 -9.63 2.10
N VAL A 92 0.75 -8.85 1.10
CA VAL A 92 -0.11 -8.37 0.02
C VAL A 92 0.51 -8.72 -1.32
N VAL A 93 -0.28 -9.30 -2.21
CA VAL A 93 0.04 -9.39 -3.65
C VAL A 93 -0.72 -8.31 -4.38
N ILE A 94 -0.04 -7.46 -5.17
CA ILE A 94 -0.67 -6.32 -5.86
C ILE A 94 -0.18 -6.20 -7.30
N GLY A 95 -1.05 -5.76 -8.20
CA GLY A 95 -0.75 -5.63 -9.63
C GLY A 95 -1.83 -4.84 -10.36
N THR A 96 -1.61 -4.54 -11.64
CA THR A 96 -2.69 -4.01 -12.49
C THR A 96 -3.44 -5.15 -13.18
N ALA A 97 -4.74 -4.95 -13.41
CA ALA A 97 -5.58 -5.91 -14.11
C ALA A 97 -5.05 -6.22 -15.53
N ALA A 98 -5.42 -7.38 -16.06
CA ALA A 98 -5.14 -7.74 -17.45
C ALA A 98 -5.65 -6.66 -18.41
N GLY A 99 -4.79 -6.26 -19.35
CA GLY A 99 -5.04 -5.18 -20.30
C GLY A 99 -4.78 -3.77 -19.75
N ASP A 100 -4.42 -3.61 -18.48
CA ASP A 100 -4.14 -2.32 -17.88
C ASP A 100 -2.63 -2.10 -17.66
N LEU A 101 -2.12 -0.93 -18.05
CA LEU A 101 -0.70 -0.57 -17.96
C LEU A 101 -0.43 0.59 -16.99
N HIS A 102 -1.46 1.14 -16.34
CA HIS A 102 -1.29 2.33 -15.51
C HIS A 102 -0.72 1.98 -14.13
N THR A 103 0.40 2.61 -13.77
CA THR A 103 1.16 2.21 -12.57
C THR A 103 1.09 3.20 -11.41
N LEU A 104 0.76 4.47 -11.65
CA LEU A 104 0.97 5.53 -10.66
C LEU A 104 0.20 5.28 -9.36
N GLY A 105 -1.13 5.07 -9.44
CA GLY A 105 -1.95 4.79 -8.27
C GLY A 105 -1.49 3.55 -7.49
N LYS A 106 -1.20 2.45 -8.22
CA LYS A 106 -0.63 1.23 -7.64
C LYS A 106 0.68 1.47 -6.88
N ARG A 107 1.59 2.26 -7.45
CA ARG A 107 2.90 2.54 -6.82
C ARG A 107 2.78 3.40 -5.57
N ILE A 108 1.81 4.31 -5.52
CA ILE A 108 1.50 5.07 -4.30
C ILE A 108 1.04 4.10 -3.20
N VAL A 109 0.08 3.22 -3.50
CA VAL A 109 -0.40 2.20 -2.56
C VAL A 109 0.76 1.33 -2.05
N ILE A 110 1.61 0.82 -2.95
CA ILE A 110 2.79 0.02 -2.58
C ILE A 110 3.70 0.78 -1.60
N GLY A 111 3.98 2.06 -1.86
CA GLY A 111 4.80 2.89 -0.98
C GLY A 111 4.17 3.03 0.42
N CYS A 112 2.87 3.32 0.47
CA CYS A 112 2.13 3.43 1.73
C CYS A 112 2.12 2.12 2.52
N LEU A 113 1.92 0.98 1.87
CA LEU A 113 1.94 -0.34 2.52
C LEU A 113 3.34 -0.69 3.05
N LYS A 114 4.39 -0.46 2.26
CA LYS A 114 5.78 -0.73 2.67
C LYS A 114 6.23 0.16 3.82
N ALA A 115 5.82 1.43 3.84
CA ALA A 115 6.09 2.33 4.94
C ALA A 115 5.49 1.86 6.28
N GLN A 116 4.51 0.95 6.23
CA GLN A 116 3.86 0.33 7.39
C GLN A 116 4.35 -1.11 7.63
N MET A 117 5.51 -1.48 7.06
CA MET A 117 6.14 -2.79 7.19
C MET A 117 5.27 -3.97 6.73
N ILE A 118 4.33 -3.71 5.81
CA ILE A 118 3.58 -4.76 5.11
C ILE A 118 4.50 -5.35 4.03
N ASP A 119 4.53 -6.68 3.93
CA ASP A 119 5.27 -7.38 2.88
C ASP A 119 4.48 -7.31 1.57
N VAL A 120 5.01 -6.61 0.58
CA VAL A 120 4.30 -6.32 -0.68
C VAL A 120 4.99 -6.97 -1.86
N ILE A 121 4.28 -7.88 -2.53
CA ILE A 121 4.68 -8.52 -3.77
C ILE A 121 4.00 -7.81 -4.93
N ASP A 122 4.76 -6.98 -5.65
CA ASP A 122 4.30 -6.29 -6.85
C ASP A 122 4.44 -7.19 -8.08
N LEU A 123 3.32 -7.62 -8.66
CA LEU A 123 3.26 -8.44 -9.87
C LEU A 123 3.48 -7.64 -11.16
N GLY A 124 3.54 -6.31 -11.06
CA GLY A 124 3.75 -5.41 -12.17
C GLY A 124 2.44 -4.99 -12.84
N VAL A 125 2.46 -4.99 -14.17
CA VAL A 125 1.32 -4.58 -15.00
C VAL A 125 0.79 -5.72 -15.86
N ASN A 126 -0.44 -5.58 -16.36
CA ASN A 126 -1.08 -6.54 -17.25
C ASN A 126 -1.09 -7.97 -16.67
N VAL A 127 -1.54 -8.09 -15.43
CA VAL A 127 -1.45 -9.33 -14.65
C VAL A 127 -2.72 -10.16 -14.82
N SER A 128 -2.57 -11.45 -15.13
CA SER A 128 -3.70 -12.37 -15.22
C SER A 128 -4.25 -12.70 -13.83
N ALA A 129 -5.56 -12.97 -13.76
CA ALA A 129 -6.22 -13.39 -12.53
C ALA A 129 -5.60 -14.66 -11.93
N GLU A 130 -5.19 -15.61 -12.77
CA GLU A 130 -4.52 -16.84 -12.35
C GLU A 130 -3.19 -16.54 -11.66
N LYS A 131 -2.41 -15.58 -12.17
CA LYS A 131 -1.14 -15.18 -11.55
C LYS A 131 -1.36 -14.52 -10.19
N PHE A 132 -2.38 -13.67 -10.06
CA PHE A 132 -2.74 -13.09 -8.77
C PHE A 132 -3.00 -14.16 -7.71
N VAL A 133 -3.87 -15.13 -8.02
CA VAL A 133 -4.25 -16.18 -7.06
C VAL A 133 -3.08 -17.13 -6.79
N ALA A 134 -2.34 -17.53 -7.83
CA ALA A 134 -1.20 -18.42 -7.68
C ALA A 134 -0.10 -17.81 -6.79
N GLU A 135 0.24 -16.54 -7.00
CA GLU A 135 1.23 -15.84 -6.17
C GLU A 135 0.71 -15.58 -4.76
N ALA A 136 -0.57 -15.25 -4.59
CA ALA A 136 -1.15 -15.06 -3.26
C ALA A 136 -1.13 -16.34 -2.42
N VAL A 137 -1.42 -17.49 -3.02
CA VAL A 137 -1.32 -18.80 -2.35
C VAL A 137 0.14 -19.15 -2.08
N SER A 138 1.00 -19.08 -3.10
CA SER A 138 2.43 -19.42 -3.01
C SER A 138 3.17 -18.60 -1.96
N LYS A 139 2.78 -17.33 -1.83
CA LYS A 139 3.37 -16.40 -0.87
C LYS A 139 2.57 -16.32 0.41
N GLU A 140 1.48 -17.05 0.62
CA GLU A 140 0.66 -16.93 1.83
C GLU A 140 0.21 -15.47 2.10
N ALA A 141 -0.17 -14.76 1.05
CA ALA A 141 -0.68 -13.39 1.14
C ALA A 141 -2.11 -13.40 1.68
N GLN A 142 -2.42 -12.46 2.59
CA GLN A 142 -3.77 -12.28 3.13
C GLN A 142 -4.64 -11.43 2.18
N VAL A 143 -4.03 -10.65 1.29
CA VAL A 143 -4.76 -9.73 0.41
C VAL A 143 -4.20 -9.77 -1.01
N ILE A 144 -5.12 -9.80 -1.99
CA ILE A 144 -4.87 -9.49 -3.39
C ILE A 144 -5.39 -8.09 -3.69
N GLY A 145 -4.50 -7.20 -4.15
CA GLY A 145 -4.84 -5.86 -4.66
C GLY A 145 -4.88 -5.83 -6.19
N VAL A 146 -6.02 -5.49 -6.78
CA VAL A 146 -6.16 -5.33 -8.24
C VAL A 146 -6.42 -3.85 -8.59
N SER A 147 -5.47 -3.24 -9.29
CA SER A 147 -5.60 -1.87 -9.80
C SER A 147 -6.13 -1.85 -11.23
N ALA A 148 -7.13 -1.02 -11.51
CA ALA A 148 -7.66 -0.78 -12.85
C ALA A 148 -8.00 0.70 -13.05
N MET A 149 -7.44 1.34 -14.08
CA MET A 149 -7.62 2.76 -14.36
C MET A 149 -8.70 3.05 -15.41
N MET A 150 -9.14 2.04 -16.15
CA MET A 150 -10.14 2.19 -17.19
C MET A 150 -11.39 1.37 -16.86
N VAL A 151 -12.58 1.88 -17.20
CA VAL A 151 -13.84 1.19 -16.89
C VAL A 151 -13.89 -0.22 -17.50
N HIS A 152 -13.32 -0.40 -18.71
CA HIS A 152 -13.28 -1.70 -19.36
C HIS A 152 -12.31 -2.69 -18.69
N THR A 153 -11.20 -2.23 -18.10
CA THR A 153 -10.29 -3.09 -17.32
C THR A 153 -10.87 -3.41 -15.94
N ALA A 154 -11.55 -2.44 -15.31
CA ALA A 154 -12.22 -2.63 -14.03
C ALA A 154 -13.38 -3.65 -14.11
N ARG A 155 -14.16 -3.62 -15.19
CA ARG A 155 -15.29 -4.54 -15.44
C ARG A 155 -14.91 -5.80 -16.20
N SER A 156 -13.62 -6.04 -16.43
CA SER A 156 -13.18 -7.15 -17.27
C SER A 156 -13.37 -8.49 -16.57
N GLU A 157 -13.95 -9.45 -17.29
CA GLU A 157 -13.95 -10.88 -16.93
C GLU A 157 -12.55 -11.50 -16.87
N LYS A 158 -11.50 -10.76 -17.24
CA LYS A 158 -10.09 -11.19 -17.10
C LYS A 158 -9.40 -10.56 -15.87
N GLY A 159 -10.09 -9.66 -15.16
CA GLY A 159 -9.59 -8.92 -14.01
C GLY A 159 -10.13 -9.44 -12.68
N ALA A 160 -10.58 -8.50 -11.83
CA ALA A 160 -11.05 -8.79 -10.46
C ALA A 160 -12.17 -9.83 -10.40
N ILE A 161 -13.11 -9.82 -11.36
CA ILE A 161 -14.21 -10.80 -11.44
C ILE A 161 -13.66 -12.23 -11.49
N LYS A 162 -12.63 -12.47 -12.31
CA LYS A 162 -12.00 -13.79 -12.42
C LYS A 162 -11.17 -14.15 -11.19
N VAL A 163 -10.53 -13.16 -10.55
CA VAL A 163 -9.85 -13.39 -9.26
C VAL A 163 -10.85 -13.88 -8.22
N ARG A 164 -11.98 -13.19 -8.04
CA ARG A 164 -13.05 -13.64 -7.12
C ARG A 164 -13.50 -15.06 -7.44
N LYS A 165 -13.82 -15.32 -8.71
CA LYS A 165 -14.26 -16.65 -9.14
C LYS A 165 -13.25 -17.75 -8.77
N LEU A 166 -11.96 -17.51 -9.00
CA LEU A 166 -10.89 -18.45 -8.65
C LEU A 166 -10.74 -18.64 -7.14
N LEU A 167 -10.86 -17.58 -6.34
CA LEU A 167 -10.85 -17.69 -4.87
C LEU A 167 -12.02 -18.54 -4.36
N HIS A 168 -13.21 -18.33 -4.92
CA HIS A 168 -14.40 -19.12 -4.58
C HIS A 168 -14.23 -20.60 -4.97
N GLU A 169 -13.82 -20.87 -6.21
CA GLU A 169 -13.59 -22.23 -6.73
C GLU A 169 -12.57 -23.03 -5.89
N GLN A 170 -11.61 -22.34 -5.27
CA GLN A 170 -10.57 -22.94 -4.43
C GLN A 170 -10.88 -22.89 -2.91
N GLY A 171 -12.02 -22.33 -2.50
CA GLY A 171 -12.38 -22.18 -1.09
C GLY A 171 -11.42 -21.27 -0.30
N LEU A 172 -10.87 -20.24 -0.94
CA LEU A 172 -9.85 -19.35 -0.38
C LEU A 172 -10.40 -18.02 0.17
N GLU A 173 -11.71 -17.78 0.07
CA GLU A 173 -12.34 -16.48 0.41
C GLU A 173 -12.21 -16.09 1.89
N SER A 174 -12.06 -17.07 2.78
CA SER A 174 -11.77 -16.82 4.21
C SER A 174 -10.29 -16.47 4.46
N LYS A 175 -9.39 -16.90 3.58
CA LYS A 175 -7.93 -16.77 3.75
C LYS A 175 -7.32 -15.62 2.96
N ILE A 176 -7.97 -15.19 1.87
CA ILE A 176 -7.44 -14.17 0.97
C ILE A 176 -8.56 -13.20 0.60
N LYS A 177 -8.38 -11.94 0.99
CA LYS A 177 -9.28 -10.84 0.62
C LYS A 177 -8.91 -10.25 -0.72
N LEU A 178 -9.92 -9.84 -1.49
CA LEU A 178 -9.78 -9.13 -2.75
C LEU A 178 -10.09 -7.65 -2.55
N VAL A 179 -9.07 -6.79 -2.70
CA VAL A 179 -9.22 -5.34 -2.68
C VAL A 179 -9.04 -4.79 -4.09
N VAL A 180 -9.93 -3.90 -4.51
CA VAL A 180 -9.86 -3.24 -5.83
C VAL A 180 -9.66 -1.73 -5.71
N GLY A 181 -9.13 -1.11 -6.76
CA GLY A 181 -8.97 0.33 -6.79
C GLY A 181 -8.60 0.87 -8.17
N GLY A 182 -8.46 2.19 -8.23
CA GLY A 182 -8.26 2.96 -9.46
C GLY A 182 -9.49 3.79 -9.82
N ALA A 183 -9.32 4.70 -10.79
CA ALA A 183 -10.28 5.78 -11.04
C ALA A 183 -11.75 5.34 -11.19
N PRO A 184 -12.10 4.24 -11.91
CA PRO A 184 -13.49 3.81 -12.07
C PRO A 184 -14.23 3.57 -10.75
N PHE A 185 -13.57 3.00 -9.75
CA PHE A 185 -14.19 2.70 -8.45
C PHE A 185 -14.53 3.96 -7.64
N ARG A 186 -13.88 5.09 -7.95
CA ARG A 186 -14.21 6.39 -7.36
C ARG A 186 -15.48 7.02 -7.95
N TYR A 187 -15.74 6.76 -9.23
CA TYR A 187 -16.89 7.33 -9.94
C TYR A 187 -18.13 6.42 -9.89
N ASP A 188 -17.93 5.13 -9.62
CA ASP A 188 -18.97 4.14 -9.41
C ASP A 188 -18.62 3.34 -8.14
N THR A 189 -19.13 3.79 -6.99
CA THR A 189 -18.81 3.20 -5.69
C THR A 189 -19.50 1.86 -5.44
N GLU A 190 -20.41 1.43 -6.32
CA GLU A 190 -21.01 0.08 -6.29
C GLU A 190 -20.23 -0.91 -7.16
N LEU A 191 -19.28 -0.42 -7.98
CA LEU A 191 -18.50 -1.24 -8.89
C LEU A 191 -17.71 -2.34 -8.18
N TYR A 192 -17.20 -2.08 -6.97
CA TYR A 192 -16.44 -3.09 -6.22
C TYR A 192 -17.32 -4.31 -5.87
N SER A 193 -18.57 -4.08 -5.49
CA SER A 193 -19.56 -5.13 -5.24
C SER A 193 -19.88 -5.90 -6.53
N LEU A 194 -20.02 -5.20 -7.66
CA LEU A 194 -20.28 -5.82 -8.96
C LEU A 194 -19.14 -6.76 -9.40
N VAL A 195 -17.90 -6.45 -9.05
CA VAL A 195 -16.74 -7.32 -9.36
C VAL A 195 -16.45 -8.35 -8.28
N GLY A 196 -17.26 -8.38 -7.21
CA GLY A 196 -17.12 -9.29 -6.08
C GLY A 196 -15.89 -9.00 -5.21
N ALA A 197 -15.38 -7.78 -5.16
CA ALA A 197 -14.31 -7.43 -4.24
C ALA A 197 -14.82 -7.36 -2.79
N ASP A 198 -13.97 -7.70 -1.81
CA ASP A 198 -14.31 -7.56 -0.38
C ASP A 198 -14.28 -6.08 0.05
N ALA A 199 -13.38 -5.29 -0.54
CA ALA A 199 -13.27 -3.87 -0.27
C ALA A 199 -12.69 -3.11 -1.47
N TRP A 200 -12.76 -1.78 -1.41
CA TRP A 200 -12.11 -0.89 -2.36
C TRP A 200 -11.46 0.29 -1.66
N ALA A 201 -10.48 0.90 -2.32
CA ALA A 201 -9.80 2.09 -1.82
C ALA A 201 -9.99 3.28 -2.76
N GLU A 202 -10.34 4.43 -2.19
CA GLU A 202 -10.56 5.66 -2.95
C GLU A 202 -9.27 6.26 -3.51
N ASN A 203 -8.19 6.22 -2.72
CA ASN A 203 -6.91 6.77 -3.09
C ASN A 203 -5.77 5.96 -2.43
N GLY A 204 -4.52 6.24 -2.82
CA GLY A 204 -3.38 5.45 -2.36
C GLY A 204 -3.13 5.51 -0.85
N VAL A 205 -3.65 6.54 -0.22
CA VAL A 205 -3.46 6.89 1.18
C VAL A 205 -4.53 6.23 2.05
N SER A 206 -5.81 6.34 1.67
CA SER A 206 -6.91 5.61 2.31
C SER A 206 -6.83 4.10 2.09
N ALA A 207 -6.16 3.66 1.02
CA ALA A 207 -5.89 2.24 0.77
C ALA A 207 -5.19 1.57 1.94
N LEU A 208 -4.24 2.24 2.61
CA LEU A 208 -3.52 1.63 3.73
C LEU A 208 -4.47 1.05 4.79
N LYS A 209 -5.47 1.85 5.20
CA LYS A 209 -6.45 1.41 6.19
C LYS A 209 -7.25 0.20 5.68
N VAL A 210 -7.72 0.25 4.44
CA VAL A 210 -8.49 -0.83 3.82
C VAL A 210 -7.70 -2.15 3.80
N PHE A 211 -6.43 -2.11 3.38
CA PHE A 211 -5.58 -3.30 3.37
C PHE A 211 -5.31 -3.82 4.78
N MET A 212 -5.07 -2.94 5.77
CA MET A 212 -4.89 -3.32 7.17
C MET A 212 -6.12 -3.99 7.76
N ASP A 213 -7.31 -3.44 7.52
CA ASP A 213 -8.57 -4.01 7.99
C ASP A 213 -8.76 -5.42 7.40
N CYS A 214 -8.53 -5.60 6.09
CA CYS A 214 -8.59 -6.91 5.44
C CYS A 214 -7.55 -7.92 5.98
N ILE A 215 -6.31 -7.49 6.25
CA ILE A 215 -5.27 -8.35 6.84
C ILE A 215 -5.71 -8.83 8.22
N ASN A 216 -6.23 -7.91 9.04
CA ASN A 216 -6.69 -8.23 10.40
C ASN A 216 -7.89 -9.19 10.40
N GLU A 217 -8.84 -9.00 9.49
CA GLU A 217 -9.98 -9.91 9.32
C GLU A 217 -9.56 -11.34 8.99
N VAL A 218 -8.50 -11.53 8.20
CA VAL A 218 -7.97 -12.86 7.89
C VAL A 218 -7.22 -13.45 9.08
N LYS A 219 -6.44 -12.65 9.81
CA LYS A 219 -5.64 -13.11 10.96
C LYS A 219 -6.48 -13.47 12.20
N GLN A 220 -7.71 -12.96 12.30
CA GLN A 220 -8.61 -13.22 13.44
C GLN A 220 -9.49 -14.48 13.26
N GLN A 221 -9.41 -15.16 12.11
CA GLN A 221 -10.12 -16.42 11.81
C GLN A 221 -9.26 -17.64 12.12
#